data_AF-M0KMF6-F1
#
_entry.id   AF-M0KMF6-F1
#
_cell.length_a   1.000
_cell.length_b   1.000
_cell.length_c   1.000
_cell.angle_alpha   90.00
_cell.angle_beta   90.00
_cell.angle_gamma   90.00
#
_symmetry.space_group_name_H-M   'P 1'
#
loop_
_entity.id
_entity.type
_entity.pdbx_description
1 polymer ?
#
loop_
_entity_poly.entity_id
_entity_poly.type
_entity_poly.pdbx_seq_one_letter_code
_entity_poly.pdbx_strand_id
1 'polypeptide(L)'
;MTDQELARDLGFLEAYTIGLGTMIGAGIFVLPSIAAEQAGPASMISFFAGGLVSLLAAISLSELATGMPKAGGSYYYVNRALGPFFGSIVGWGMWAGLTFASAFYMIGFGQ
;
A
#
# COMPACT_ATOMS: atom_id res chain seq x y z
N MET A 1 26.65 4.04 21.75
CA MET A 1 26.13 4.45 20.44
C MET A 1 25.03 5.44 20.73
N THR A 2 25.21 6.71 20.40
CA THR A 2 24.18 7.72 20.64
C THR A 2 23.05 7.41 19.67
N ASP A 3 21.94 6.87 20.16
CA ASP A 3 20.73 6.68 19.36
C ASP A 3 20.33 8.07 18.83
N GLN A 4 20.61 8.34 17.56
CA GLN A 4 20.02 9.48 16.87
C GLN A 4 18.55 9.16 16.70
N GLU A 5 17.74 9.66 17.63
CA GLU A 5 16.29 9.55 17.57
C GLU A 5 15.82 10.25 16.29
N LEU A 6 15.03 9.55 15.46
CA LEU A 6 14.52 10.08 14.20
C LEU A 6 13.70 11.35 14.47
N ALA A 7 14.12 12.46 13.87
CA ALA A 7 13.36 13.70 13.93
C ALA A 7 12.01 13.52 13.22
N ARG A 8 10.92 13.80 13.93
CA ARG A 8 9.55 13.58 13.44
C ARG A 8 9.08 14.82 12.66
N ASP A 9 9.80 15.13 11.59
CA ASP A 9 9.63 16.38 10.83
C ASP A 9 8.67 16.24 9.64
N LEU A 10 8.23 15.00 9.34
CA LEU A 10 7.32 14.70 8.25
C LEU A 10 5.95 15.39 8.42
N GLY A 11 5.75 16.46 7.66
CA GLY A 11 4.50 17.21 7.60
C GLY A 11 3.44 16.55 6.72
N PHE A 12 2.25 17.18 6.64
CA PHE A 12 1.14 16.66 5.84
C PHE A 12 1.48 16.51 4.35
N LEU A 13 2.08 17.54 3.74
CA LEU A 13 2.42 17.53 2.32
C LEU A 13 3.46 16.46 1.98
N GLU A 14 4.44 16.26 2.84
CA GLU A 14 5.49 15.27 2.65
C GLU A 14 4.91 13.86 2.77
N ALA A 15 4.12 13.60 3.82
CA ALA A 15 3.43 12.32 4.01
C ALA A 15 2.45 12.02 2.85
N TYR A 16 1.69 13.03 2.40
CA TYR A 16 0.77 12.90 1.27
C TYR A 16 1.52 12.57 -0.03
N THR A 17 2.62 13.27 -0.31
CA THR A 17 3.39 13.06 -1.54
C THR A 17 4.09 11.70 -1.53
N ILE A 18 4.58 11.24 -0.38
CA ILE A 18 5.13 9.89 -0.22
C ILE A 18 4.03 8.84 -0.47
N GLY A 19 2.85 9.00 0.13
CA GLY A 19 1.72 8.11 -0.10
C GLY A 19 1.30 8.06 -1.57
N LEU A 20 1.13 9.22 -2.20
CA LEU A 20 0.76 9.33 -3.61
C LEU A 20 1.83 8.73 -4.53
N GLY A 21 3.10 9.03 -4.29
CA GLY A 21 4.22 8.52 -5.09
C GLY A 21 4.37 7.00 -4.99
N THR A 22 4.10 6.42 -3.81
CA THR A 22 4.13 4.95 -3.64
C THR A 22 2.95 4.24 -4.31
N MET A 23 1.81 4.92 -4.50
CA MET A 23 0.66 4.40 -5.25
C MET A 23 0.84 4.48 -6.76
N ILE A 24 1.45 5.56 -7.27
CA ILE A 24 1.74 5.74 -8.71
C ILE A 24 3.02 4.93 -9.05
N GLY A 25 2.90 3.60 -9.05
CA GLY A 25 3.95 2.66 -9.46
C GLY A 25 3.80 2.18 -10.91
N ALA A 26 4.44 1.05 -11.25
CA ALA A 26 4.31 0.45 -12.59
C ALA A 26 2.87 -0.02 -12.92
N GLY A 27 2.00 -0.12 -11.90
CA GLY A 27 0.62 -0.59 -12.06
C GLY A 27 -0.18 0.22 -13.08
N ILE A 28 -0.13 1.55 -13.02
CA ILE A 28 -0.88 2.40 -13.98
C ILE A 28 -0.26 2.39 -15.38
N PHE A 29 1.03 2.09 -15.51
CA PHE A 29 1.70 2.07 -16.82
C PHE A 29 1.53 0.73 -17.54
N VAL A 30 1.37 -0.37 -16.79
CA VAL A 30 1.33 -1.74 -17.34
C VAL A 30 -0.08 -2.35 -17.29
N LEU A 31 -0.82 -2.17 -16.21
CA LEU A 31 -2.11 -2.86 -16.05
C LEU A 31 -3.22 -2.38 -17.00
N PRO A 32 -3.31 -1.08 -17.37
CA PRO A 32 -4.35 -0.64 -18.29
C PRO A 32 -4.25 -1.28 -19.68
N SER A 33 -3.05 -1.53 -20.20
CA SER A 33 -2.90 -2.19 -21.51
C SER A 33 -3.41 -3.62 -21.47
N ILE A 34 -3.04 -4.39 -20.45
CA ILE A 34 -3.51 -5.77 -20.23
C ILE A 34 -5.03 -5.79 -20.04
N ALA A 35 -5.56 -4.86 -19.24
CA ALA A 35 -7.00 -4.75 -19.00
C ALA A 35 -7.78 -4.37 -20.28
N ALA A 36 -7.22 -3.48 -21.10
CA ALA A 36 -7.81 -3.08 -22.37
C ALA A 36 -7.77 -4.22 -23.40
N GLU A 37 -6.74 -5.06 -23.40
CA GLU A 37 -6.67 -6.22 -24.28
C GLU A 37 -7.76 -7.26 -23.97
N GLN A 38 -8.08 -7.47 -22.68
CA GLN A 38 -9.10 -8.44 -22.26
C GLN A 38 -10.53 -7.88 -22.24
N ALA A 39 -10.73 -6.67 -21.75
CA ALA A 39 -12.06 -6.09 -21.53
C ALA A 39 -12.40 -4.91 -22.47
N GLY A 40 -11.44 -4.46 -23.29
CA GLY A 40 -11.63 -3.31 -24.18
C GLY A 40 -11.99 -2.04 -23.39
N PRO A 41 -12.89 -1.18 -23.93
CA PRO A 41 -13.36 0.02 -23.25
C PRO A 41 -14.02 -0.23 -21.88
N ALA A 42 -14.50 -1.45 -21.60
CA ALA A 42 -15.10 -1.81 -20.31
C ALA A 42 -14.07 -1.95 -19.17
N SER A 43 -12.77 -1.95 -19.48
CA SER A 43 -11.69 -1.93 -18.47
C SER A 43 -11.82 -0.77 -17.48
N MET A 44 -12.33 0.39 -17.92
CA MET A 44 -12.59 1.54 -17.06
C MET A 44 -13.57 1.23 -15.91
N ILE A 45 -14.58 0.38 -16.16
CA ILE A 45 -15.54 -0.05 -15.14
C ILE A 45 -14.83 -0.90 -14.08
N SER A 46 -13.89 -1.75 -14.50
CA SER A 46 -13.09 -2.58 -13.59
C SER A 46 -12.19 -1.73 -12.70
N PHE A 47 -11.52 -0.70 -13.27
CA PHE A 47 -10.73 0.25 -12.49
C PHE A 47 -11.58 1.06 -11.51
N PHE A 48 -12.78 1.49 -11.93
CA PHE A 48 -13.69 2.22 -11.05
C PHE A 48 -14.18 1.35 -9.88
N ALA A 49 -14.57 0.10 -10.16
CA ALA A 49 -14.97 -0.86 -9.12
C ALA A 49 -13.82 -1.15 -8.15
N GLY A 50 -12.60 -1.37 -8.65
CA GLY A 50 -11.41 -1.55 -7.82
C GLY A 50 -11.08 -0.32 -6.98
N GLY A 51 -11.22 0.88 -7.55
CA GLY A 51 -11.05 2.14 -6.84
C GLY A 51 -12.04 2.32 -5.69
N LEU A 52 -13.30 1.93 -5.89
CA LEU A 52 -14.32 1.98 -4.84
C LEU A 52 -13.99 1.04 -3.68
N VAL A 53 -13.56 -0.19 -3.97
CA VAL A 53 -13.13 -1.15 -2.92
C VAL A 53 -11.90 -0.62 -2.17
N SER A 54 -10.93 -0.06 -2.89
CA SER A 54 -9.74 0.56 -2.31
C SER A 54 -10.09 1.73 -1.38
N LEU A 55 -11.06 2.57 -1.78
CA LEU A 55 -11.50 3.70 -0.97
C LEU A 55 -12.09 3.25 0.38
N LEU A 56 -12.91 2.19 0.39
CA LEU A 56 -13.47 1.63 1.62
C LEU A 56 -12.37 1.12 2.56
N ALA A 57 -11.36 0.45 1.99
CA ALA A 57 -10.20 0.00 2.75
C ALA A 57 -9.38 1.20 3.29
N ALA A 58 -9.19 2.25 2.49
CA ALA A 58 -8.44 3.44 2.87
C ALA A 58 -9.10 4.19 4.04
N ILE A 59 -10.43 4.35 4.03
CA ILE A 59 -11.16 4.97 5.13
C ILE A 59 -10.98 4.14 6.42
N SER A 60 -11.16 2.82 6.34
CA SER A 60 -10.97 1.92 7.49
C SER A 60 -9.55 1.99 8.05
N LEU A 61 -8.54 2.03 7.17
CA LEU A 61 -7.14 2.12 7.57
C LEU A 61 -6.79 3.51 8.14
N SER A 62 -7.47 4.56 7.70
CA SER A 62 -7.28 5.92 8.21
C SER A 62 -7.74 6.07 9.67
N GLU A 63 -8.84 5.42 10.05
CA GLU A 63 -9.31 5.37 11.44
C GLU A 63 -8.31 4.63 12.34
N LEU A 64 -7.76 3.52 11.86
CA LEU A 64 -6.72 2.78 12.58
C LEU A 64 -5.41 3.59 12.69
N ALA A 65 -5.01 4.29 11.63
CA ALA A 65 -3.80 5.11 11.63
C ALA A 65 -3.88 6.29 12.60
N THR A 66 -5.06 6.92 12.69
CA THR A 66 -5.30 8.02 13.64
C THR A 66 -5.49 7.53 15.07
N GLY A 67 -6.16 6.38 15.27
CA GLY A 67 -6.37 5.79 16.59
C GLY A 67 -5.14 5.11 17.19
N MET A 68 -4.20 4.66 16.34
CA MET A 68 -2.96 3.98 16.74
C MET A 68 -1.73 4.59 16.05
N PRO A 69 -1.30 5.81 16.44
CA PRO A 69 -0.24 6.56 15.76
C PRO A 69 1.17 6.06 16.18
N LYS A 70 1.45 4.78 15.94
CA LYS A 70 2.77 4.17 16.10
C LYS A 70 3.26 3.58 14.78
N ALA A 71 4.58 3.61 14.58
CA ALA A 71 5.20 2.97 13.43
C ALA A 71 4.97 1.44 13.47
N GLY A 72 4.55 0.86 12.35
CA GLY A 72 4.34 -0.57 12.22
C GLY A 72 3.19 -0.99 11.29
N GLY A 73 2.34 -0.07 10.84
CA GLY A 73 1.30 -0.32 9.84
C GLY A 73 0.34 -1.45 10.21
N SER A 74 -0.14 -2.20 9.21
CA SER A 74 -1.11 -3.29 9.40
C SER A 74 -0.62 -4.40 10.32
N TYR A 75 0.69 -4.68 10.33
CA TYR A 75 1.30 -5.60 11.29
C TYR A 75 1.01 -5.17 12.73
N TYR A 76 1.24 -3.91 13.06
CA TYR A 76 1.01 -3.39 14.40
C TYR A 76 -0.49 -3.38 14.76
N TYR A 77 -1.37 -2.99 13.84
CA TYR A 77 -2.82 -2.98 14.08
C TYR A 77 -3.34 -4.38 14.44
N VAL A 78 -2.95 -5.39 13.65
CA VAL A 78 -3.39 -6.78 13.85
C VAL A 78 -2.72 -7.40 15.08
N ASN A 79 -1.44 -7.12 15.30
CA ASN A 79 -0.72 -7.57 16.51
C ASN A 79 -1.40 -7.04 17.78
N ARG A 80 -1.82 -5.77 17.76
CA ARG A 80 -2.51 -5.14 18.90
C ARG A 80 -3.91 -5.67 19.13
N ALA A 81 -4.65 -6.02 18.07
CA ALA A 81 -6.04 -6.47 18.16
C ALA A 81 -6.18 -7.98 18.40
N LEU A 82 -5.38 -8.80 17.72
CA LEU A 82 -5.51 -10.27 17.69
C LEU A 82 -4.31 -11.01 18.31
N GLY A 83 -3.29 -10.27 18.73
CA GLY A 83 -2.09 -10.80 19.37
C GLY A 83 -0.95 -11.15 18.41
N PRO A 84 0.20 -11.60 18.97
CA PRO A 84 1.45 -11.69 18.23
C PRO A 84 1.43 -12.66 17.05
N PHE A 85 0.75 -13.80 17.19
CA PHE A 85 0.72 -14.84 16.15
C PHE A 85 0.08 -14.33 14.84
N PHE A 86 -1.11 -13.75 14.92
CA PHE A 86 -1.79 -13.15 13.77
C PHE A 86 -1.04 -11.93 13.23
N GLY A 87 -0.44 -11.14 14.13
CA GLY A 87 0.47 -10.07 13.75
C GLY A 87 1.60 -10.58 12.85
N SER A 88 2.33 -11.61 13.27
CA SER A 88 3.45 -12.19 12.52
C SER A 88 3.04 -12.69 11.13
N ILE A 89 1.87 -13.32 10.99
CA ILE A 89 1.35 -13.75 9.68
C ILE A 89 1.18 -12.55 8.74
N VAL A 90 0.59 -11.46 9.23
CA VAL A 90 0.42 -10.22 8.45
C VAL A 90 1.78 -9.59 8.12
N GLY A 91 2.72 -9.60 9.06
CA GLY A 91 4.08 -9.08 8.83
C GLY A 91 4.80 -9.81 7.69
N TRP A 92 4.78 -11.14 7.70
CA TRP A 92 5.34 -11.96 6.62
C TRP A 92 4.60 -11.75 5.30
N GLY A 93 3.27 -11.63 5.33
CA GLY A 93 2.47 -11.32 4.15
C GLY A 93 2.79 -9.95 3.54
N MET A 94 2.97 -8.93 4.37
CA MET A 94 3.37 -7.59 3.92
C MET A 94 4.76 -7.61 3.28
N TRP A 95 5.72 -8.28 3.91
CA TRP A 95 7.07 -8.42 3.36
C TRP A 95 7.04 -9.11 1.99
N ALA A 96 6.39 -10.28 1.90
CA ALA A 96 6.28 -11.02 0.65
C ALA A 96 5.54 -10.20 -0.44
N GLY A 97 4.45 -9.52 -0.07
CA GLY A 97 3.71 -8.65 -0.98
C GLY A 97 4.57 -7.52 -1.56
N LEU A 98 5.39 -6.87 -0.72
CA LEU A 98 6.33 -5.84 -1.16
C LEU A 98 7.43 -6.41 -2.07
N THR A 99 7.93 -7.62 -1.79
CA THR A 99 8.91 -8.30 -2.65
C THR A 99 8.33 -8.66 -4.02
N PHE A 100 7.08 -9.13 -4.08
CA PHE A 100 6.43 -9.40 -5.36
C PHE A 100 6.10 -8.10 -6.11
N ALA A 101 5.70 -7.04 -5.40
CA ALA A 101 5.47 -5.74 -6.00
C ALA A 101 6.76 -5.16 -6.62
N SER A 102 7.91 -5.29 -5.94
CA SER A 102 9.19 -4.83 -6.50
C SER A 102 9.61 -5.65 -7.72
N ALA A 103 9.36 -6.97 -7.73
CA ALA A 103 9.55 -7.81 -8.91
C ALA A 103 8.65 -7.37 -10.08
N PHE A 104 7.38 -7.06 -9.80
CA PHE A 104 6.46 -6.52 -10.80
C PHE A 104 6.94 -5.18 -11.36
N TYR A 105 7.47 -4.28 -10.53
CA TYR A 105 8.05 -3.02 -10.99
C TYR A 105 9.25 -3.23 -11.92
N MET A 106 10.14 -4.19 -11.60
CA MET A 106 11.27 -4.52 -12.48
C MET A 106 10.83 -5.03 -13.84
N ILE A 107 9.80 -5.88 -13.90
CA ILE A 107 9.24 -6.37 -15.17
C ILE A 107 8.57 -5.22 -15.92
N GLY A 108 7.76 -4.42 -15.23
CA GLY A 108 6.98 -3.34 -15.85
C GLY A 108 7.81 -2.21 -16.45
N PHE A 109 9.00 -1.92 -15.88
CA PHE A 109 9.93 -0.94 -16.43
C PHE A 109 11.06 -1.55 -17.27
N GLY A 110 11.24 -2.87 -17.22
CA GLY A 110 12.26 -3.59 -17.98
C GLY A 110 11.82 -3.99 -19.40
N GLN A 111 10.52 -3.93 -19.69
CA GLN A 111 9.95 -4.05 -21.03
C GLN A 111 9.84 -2.68 -21.69
#